data_AF-A0A1X1A3F3-F1
#
_entry.id   AF-A0A1X1A3F3-F1
#
_cell.length_a   1.000
_cell.length_b   1.000
_cell.length_c   1.000
_cell.angle_alpha   90.00
_cell.angle_beta   90.00
_cell.angle_gamma   90.00
#
_symmetry.space_group_name_H-M   'P 1'
#
loop_
_entity.id
_entity.type
_entity.pdbx_description
1 polymer ?
#
loop_
_entity_poly.entity_id
_entity_poly.type
_entity_poly.pdbx_seq_one_letter_code
_entity_poly.pdbx_strand_id
1 'polypeptide(L)'
;MAAESLNLSRLTLEASQRTEQSEEAKRKAEAERVAAEKAKADLEQAKAEAERTIKLIAEITRLYNGLKESLAGWVMSVKSYDHIDAGLAKNEVISTAEEIQSHDKYDDSMEWVLFTEIEMAETDLEPYLAEKKPISSKVRRRKGPKLMM
;
A
#
# COMPACT_ATOMS: atom_id res chain seq x y z
N MET A 1 72.61 32.54 -8.74
CA MET A 1 72.23 33.10 -7.42
C MET A 1 70.84 33.76 -7.46
N ALA A 2 70.65 35.04 -7.83
CA ALA A 2 69.31 35.68 -7.77
C ALA A 2 68.27 35.07 -8.75
N ALA A 3 68.67 34.83 -10.00
CA ALA A 3 67.80 34.25 -11.03
C ALA A 3 67.37 32.79 -10.76
N GLU A 4 68.25 31.98 -10.15
CA GLU A 4 67.91 30.62 -9.71
C GLU A 4 66.89 30.63 -8.57
N SER A 5 67.03 31.54 -7.61
CA SER A 5 66.08 31.64 -6.48
C SER A 5 64.67 32.03 -6.95
N LEU A 6 64.57 32.91 -7.96
CA LEU A 6 63.32 33.30 -8.61
C LEU A 6 62.68 32.12 -9.35
N ASN A 7 63.49 31.32 -10.04
CA ASN A 7 63.01 30.16 -10.80
C ASN A 7 62.52 29.03 -9.87
N LEU A 8 63.27 28.77 -8.78
CA LEU A 8 62.87 27.84 -7.72
C LEU A 8 61.56 28.28 -7.05
N SER A 9 61.44 29.56 -6.71
CA SER A 9 60.23 30.11 -6.07
C SER A 9 59.00 29.95 -6.97
N ARG A 10 59.15 30.17 -8.29
CA ARG A 10 58.08 29.97 -9.28
C ARG A 10 57.67 28.49 -9.38
N LEU A 11 58.64 27.58 -9.43
CA LEU A 11 58.41 26.13 -9.44
C LEU A 11 57.67 25.65 -8.19
N THR A 12 58.04 26.13 -6.99
CA THR A 12 57.32 25.81 -5.75
C THR A 12 55.89 26.34 -5.74
N LEU A 13 55.66 27.55 -6.28
CA LEU A 13 54.31 28.11 -6.37
C LEU A 13 53.43 27.31 -7.35
N GLU A 14 53.96 26.97 -8.53
CA GLU A 14 53.25 26.13 -9.51
C GLU A 14 52.95 24.73 -8.95
N ALA A 15 53.89 24.14 -8.19
CA ALA A 15 53.67 22.86 -7.52
C ALA A 15 52.58 22.95 -6.43
N SER A 16 52.59 24.01 -5.60
CA SER A 16 51.57 24.23 -4.58
C SER A 16 50.17 24.38 -5.19
N GLN A 17 50.04 25.18 -6.25
CA GLN A 17 48.77 25.37 -6.96
C GLN A 17 48.22 24.07 -7.57
N ARG A 18 49.10 23.24 -8.15
CA ARG A 18 48.69 21.91 -8.67
C ARG A 18 48.25 20.97 -7.56
N THR A 19 48.86 21.06 -6.38
CA THR A 19 48.52 20.22 -5.22
C THR A 19 47.15 20.63 -4.67
N GLU A 20 46.89 21.93 -4.54
CA GLU A 20 45.59 22.48 -4.14
C GLU A 20 44.48 22.10 -5.13
N GLN A 21 44.72 22.21 -6.44
CA GLN A 21 43.77 21.80 -7.47
C GLN A 21 43.48 20.29 -7.41
N SER A 22 44.51 19.46 -7.14
CA SER A 22 44.34 18.01 -6.99
C SER A 22 43.53 17.66 -5.74
N GLU A 23 43.80 18.32 -4.60
CA GLU A 23 43.02 18.18 -3.37
C GLU A 23 41.56 18.57 -3.58
N GLU A 24 41.31 19.70 -4.25
CA GLU A 24 39.95 20.17 -4.54
C GLU A 24 39.19 19.22 -5.45
N ALA A 25 39.86 18.69 -6.49
CA ALA A 25 39.29 17.68 -7.38
C ALA A 25 38.94 16.38 -6.64
N LYS A 26 39.82 15.93 -5.73
CA LYS A 26 39.54 14.74 -4.88
C LYS A 26 38.34 14.96 -3.97
N ARG A 27 38.23 16.15 -3.34
CA ARG A 27 37.09 16.48 -2.48
C ARG A 27 35.78 16.52 -3.26
N LYS A 28 35.78 17.09 -4.46
CA LYS A 28 34.60 17.10 -5.35
C LYS A 28 34.21 15.68 -5.76
N ALA A 29 35.17 14.86 -6.19
CA ALA A 29 34.92 13.48 -6.56
C ALA A 29 34.36 12.65 -5.39
N GLU A 30 34.87 12.83 -4.18
CA GLU A 30 34.35 12.13 -3.00
C GLU A 30 32.94 12.62 -2.62
N ALA A 31 32.68 13.92 -2.71
CA ALA A 31 31.35 14.47 -2.48
C ALA A 31 30.32 13.95 -3.50
N GLU A 32 30.70 13.86 -4.76
CA GLU A 32 29.88 13.26 -5.83
C GLU A 32 29.64 11.77 -5.59
N ARG A 33 30.66 11.03 -5.14
CA ARG A 33 30.52 9.60 -4.78
C ARG A 33 29.54 9.39 -3.64
N VAL A 34 29.65 10.18 -2.57
CA VAL A 34 28.72 10.13 -1.43
C VAL A 34 27.30 10.51 -1.86
N ALA A 35 27.14 11.52 -2.72
CA ALA A 35 25.84 11.90 -3.25
C ALA A 35 25.23 10.78 -4.11
N ALA A 36 26.03 10.11 -4.93
CA ALA A 36 25.59 8.97 -5.74
C ALA A 36 25.21 7.75 -4.88
N GLU A 37 26.00 7.45 -3.84
CA GLU A 37 25.70 6.38 -2.88
C GLU A 37 24.38 6.66 -2.13
N LYS A 38 24.16 7.91 -1.70
CA LYS A 38 22.90 8.32 -1.04
C LYS A 38 21.71 8.23 -2.00
N ALA A 39 21.84 8.75 -3.22
CA ALA A 39 20.78 8.66 -4.22
C ALA A 39 20.41 7.20 -4.55
N LYS A 40 21.40 6.31 -4.58
CA LYS A 40 21.17 4.87 -4.75
C LYS A 40 20.41 4.27 -3.56
N ALA A 41 20.79 4.61 -2.32
CA ALA A 41 20.10 4.15 -1.12
C ALA A 41 18.63 4.62 -1.09
N ASP A 42 18.39 5.90 -1.38
CA ASP A 42 17.04 6.48 -1.44
C ASP A 42 16.17 5.77 -2.50
N LEU A 43 16.77 5.45 -3.65
CA LEU A 43 16.09 4.74 -4.74
C LEU A 43 15.74 3.29 -4.37
N GLU A 44 16.64 2.57 -3.69
CA GLU A 44 16.36 1.22 -3.20
C GLU A 44 15.28 1.21 -2.11
N GLN A 45 15.26 2.22 -1.24
CA GLN A 45 14.18 2.38 -0.27
C GLN A 45 12.83 2.63 -0.97
N ALA A 46 12.80 3.55 -1.93
CA ALA A 46 11.58 3.86 -2.69
C ALA A 46 11.06 2.62 -3.45
N LYS A 47 11.94 1.81 -4.04
CA LYS A 47 11.57 0.53 -4.66
C LYS A 47 10.94 -0.42 -3.65
N ALA A 48 11.55 -0.60 -2.49
CA ALA A 48 11.04 -1.50 -1.46
C ALA A 48 9.65 -1.05 -0.96
N GLU A 49 9.43 0.26 -0.80
CA GLU A 49 8.13 0.82 -0.45
C GLU A 49 7.09 0.61 -1.56
N ALA A 50 7.46 0.80 -2.82
CA ALA A 50 6.61 0.53 -3.96
C ALA A 50 6.20 -0.96 -4.03
N GLU A 51 7.15 -1.88 -3.86
CA GLU A 51 6.87 -3.33 -3.84
C GLU A 51 5.92 -3.73 -2.71
N ARG A 52 6.10 -3.16 -1.50
CA ARG A 52 5.18 -3.37 -0.37
C ARG A 52 3.78 -2.87 -0.71
N THR A 53 3.68 -1.70 -1.34
CA THR A 53 2.41 -1.11 -1.74
C THR A 53 1.70 -1.96 -2.80
N ILE A 54 2.44 -2.47 -3.79
CA ILE A 54 1.89 -3.38 -4.82
C ILE A 54 1.33 -4.65 -4.19
N LYS A 55 2.07 -5.27 -3.25
CA LYS A 55 1.60 -6.47 -2.53
C LYS A 55 0.31 -6.19 -1.77
N LEU A 56 0.24 -5.05 -1.08
CA LEU A 56 -0.95 -4.63 -0.35
C LEU A 56 -2.16 -4.44 -1.27
N ILE A 57 -1.98 -3.77 -2.41
CA ILE A 57 -3.06 -3.58 -3.39
C ILE A 57 -3.55 -4.92 -3.94
N ALA A 58 -2.62 -5.84 -4.25
CA ALA A 58 -2.97 -7.17 -4.72
C ALA A 58 -3.75 -7.97 -3.67
N GLU A 59 -3.38 -7.87 -2.39
CA GLU A 59 -4.07 -8.52 -1.28
C GLU A 59 -5.49 -7.98 -1.09
N ILE A 60 -5.65 -6.65 -1.04
CA ILE A 60 -6.98 -6.02 -0.94
C ILE A 60 -7.85 -6.41 -2.14
N THR A 61 -7.28 -6.42 -3.35
CA THR A 61 -7.99 -6.83 -4.56
C THR A 61 -8.45 -8.28 -4.48
N ARG A 62 -7.60 -9.18 -3.98
CA ARG A 62 -7.95 -10.59 -3.75
C ARG A 62 -9.15 -10.71 -2.81
N LEU A 63 -9.13 -10.00 -1.69
CA LEU A 63 -10.20 -10.02 -0.70
C LEU A 63 -11.54 -9.53 -1.31
N TYR A 64 -11.52 -8.41 -2.03
CA TYR A 64 -12.74 -7.89 -2.67
C TYR A 64 -13.27 -8.78 -3.78
N ASN A 65 -12.40 -9.44 -4.55
CA ASN A 65 -12.84 -10.41 -5.54
C ASN A 65 -13.50 -11.63 -4.87
N GLY A 66 -12.94 -12.12 -3.76
CA GLY A 66 -13.57 -13.18 -2.96
C GLY A 66 -14.95 -12.77 -2.42
N LEU A 67 -15.11 -11.52 -1.98
CA LEU A 67 -16.42 -11.00 -1.59
C LEU A 67 -17.41 -11.01 -2.76
N LYS A 68 -16.99 -10.56 -3.95
CA LYS A 68 -17.86 -10.53 -5.13
C LYS A 68 -18.27 -11.93 -5.56
N GLU A 69 -17.34 -12.89 -5.55
CA GLU A 69 -17.61 -14.29 -5.87
C GLU A 69 -18.59 -14.92 -4.88
N SER A 70 -18.37 -14.74 -3.57
CA SER A 70 -19.28 -15.24 -2.54
C SER A 70 -20.67 -14.59 -2.63
N LEU A 71 -20.75 -13.28 -2.88
CA LEU A 71 -22.03 -12.58 -3.09
C LEU A 71 -22.76 -13.11 -4.32
N ALA A 72 -22.06 -13.35 -5.43
CA ALA A 72 -22.65 -13.92 -6.64
C ALA A 72 -23.19 -15.33 -6.39
N GLY A 73 -22.42 -16.18 -5.68
CA GLY A 73 -22.86 -17.52 -5.28
C GLY A 73 -24.11 -17.49 -4.39
N TRP A 74 -24.14 -16.56 -3.43
CA TRP A 74 -25.31 -16.35 -2.59
C TRP A 74 -26.54 -15.86 -3.37
N VAL A 75 -26.38 -14.88 -4.27
CA VAL A 75 -27.47 -14.40 -5.12
C VAL A 75 -28.06 -15.51 -5.99
N MET A 76 -27.19 -16.35 -6.58
CA MET A 76 -27.62 -17.46 -7.42
C MET A 76 -28.37 -18.54 -6.64
N SER A 77 -27.87 -18.94 -5.47
CA SER A 77 -28.51 -19.95 -4.62
C SER A 77 -29.86 -19.51 -4.05
N VAL A 78 -30.01 -18.22 -3.71
CA VAL A 78 -31.31 -17.66 -3.32
C VAL A 78 -32.30 -17.69 -4.48
N LYS A 79 -31.87 -17.27 -5.69
CA LYS A 79 -32.74 -17.23 -6.87
C LYS A 79 -33.12 -18.62 -7.40
N SER A 80 -32.32 -19.65 -7.13
CA SER A 80 -32.63 -21.04 -7.49
C SER A 80 -33.56 -21.74 -6.49
N TYR A 81 -33.97 -21.07 -5.39
CA TYR A 81 -34.74 -21.64 -4.28
C TYR A 81 -34.06 -22.84 -3.59
N ASP A 82 -32.73 -22.94 -3.66
CA ASP A 82 -31.98 -23.90 -2.87
C ASP A 82 -31.70 -23.32 -1.48
N HIS A 83 -32.60 -23.59 -0.53
CA HIS A 83 -32.51 -23.03 0.82
C HIS A 83 -31.30 -23.50 1.62
N ILE A 84 -30.76 -24.69 1.32
CA ILE A 84 -29.58 -25.22 2.02
C ILE A 84 -28.34 -24.49 1.49
N ASP A 85 -28.19 -24.44 0.17
CA ASP A 85 -27.06 -23.77 -0.47
C ASP A 85 -27.08 -22.26 -0.19
N ALA A 86 -28.25 -21.62 -0.22
CA ALA A 86 -28.40 -20.20 0.14
C ALA A 86 -27.99 -19.92 1.60
N GLY A 87 -28.25 -20.86 2.52
CA GLY A 87 -27.82 -20.75 3.90
C GLY A 87 -26.30 -20.84 4.06
N LEU A 88 -25.67 -21.76 3.31
CA LEU A 88 -24.21 -21.95 3.31
C LEU A 88 -23.50 -20.76 2.65
N ALA A 89 -23.93 -20.36 1.46
CA ALA A 89 -23.37 -19.22 0.73
C ALA A 89 -23.53 -17.91 1.51
N LYS A 90 -24.64 -17.72 2.25
CA LYS A 90 -24.79 -16.58 3.17
C LYS A 90 -23.68 -16.54 4.23
N ASN A 91 -23.38 -17.68 4.85
CA ASN A 91 -22.35 -17.75 5.88
C ASN A 91 -20.95 -17.55 5.28
N GLU A 92 -20.72 -17.96 4.04
CA GLU A 92 -19.48 -17.69 3.31
C GLU A 92 -19.28 -16.19 3.06
N VAL A 93 -20.33 -15.47 2.64
CA VAL A 93 -20.29 -14.01 2.50
C VAL A 93 -19.97 -13.34 3.84
N ILE A 94 -20.60 -13.79 4.93
CA ILE A 94 -20.34 -13.29 6.29
C ILE A 94 -18.87 -13.51 6.67
N SER A 95 -18.35 -14.73 6.52
CA SER A 95 -16.97 -15.07 6.82
C SER A 95 -15.98 -14.25 5.99
N THR A 96 -16.27 -14.05 4.70
CA THR A 96 -15.43 -13.26 3.79
C THR A 96 -15.43 -11.77 4.18
N ALA A 97 -16.59 -11.24 4.56
CA ALA A 97 -16.71 -9.88 5.08
C ALA A 97 -15.93 -9.69 6.39
N GLU A 98 -15.98 -10.69 7.29
CA GLU A 98 -15.19 -10.68 8.53
C GLU A 98 -13.68 -10.76 8.27
N GLU A 99 -13.23 -11.55 7.29
CA GLU A 99 -11.82 -11.60 6.86
C GLU A 99 -11.37 -10.20 6.39
N ILE A 100 -12.15 -9.54 5.51
CA ILE A 100 -11.88 -8.18 5.05
C ILE A 100 -11.78 -7.20 6.22
N GLN A 101 -12.73 -7.28 7.17
CA GLN A 101 -12.75 -6.40 8.33
C GLN A 101 -11.57 -6.63 9.29
N SER A 102 -10.98 -7.84 9.29
CA SER A 102 -9.82 -8.16 10.12
C SER A 102 -8.50 -7.66 9.55
N HIS A 103 -8.49 -7.24 8.28
CA HIS A 103 -7.30 -6.76 7.59
C HIS A 103 -6.73 -5.49 8.27
N ASP A 104 -5.41 -5.41 8.40
CA ASP A 104 -4.71 -4.34 9.16
C ASP A 104 -4.91 -2.93 8.57
N LYS A 105 -5.20 -2.87 7.27
CA LYS A 105 -5.52 -1.64 6.52
C LYS A 105 -7.01 -1.36 6.38
N TYR A 106 -7.89 -2.14 7.02
CA TYR A 106 -9.32 -1.89 6.95
C TYR A 106 -9.69 -0.54 7.57
N ASP A 107 -10.32 0.33 6.76
CA ASP A 107 -10.70 1.69 7.12
C ASP A 107 -12.18 2.00 6.82
N ASP A 108 -12.62 3.23 7.12
CA ASP A 108 -14.00 3.68 6.86
C ASP A 108 -14.36 3.66 5.36
N SER A 109 -13.39 3.77 4.44
CA SER A 109 -13.65 3.75 3.00
C SER A 109 -13.89 2.32 2.53
N MET A 110 -13.08 1.38 2.99
CA MET A 110 -13.27 -0.05 2.77
C MET A 110 -14.59 -0.53 3.40
N GLU A 111 -14.92 -0.03 4.59
CA GLU A 111 -16.21 -0.27 5.23
C GLU A 111 -17.35 0.17 4.32
N TRP A 112 -17.31 1.40 3.83
CA TRP A 112 -18.36 1.91 2.94
C TRP A 112 -18.56 1.05 1.69
N VAL A 113 -17.48 0.65 1.01
CA VAL A 113 -17.56 -0.21 -0.19
C VAL A 113 -18.12 -1.58 0.16
N LEU A 114 -17.58 -2.25 1.18
CA LEU A 114 -18.02 -3.57 1.65
C LEU A 114 -19.53 -3.59 1.93
N PHE A 115 -20.03 -2.61 2.68
CA PHE A 115 -21.45 -2.56 3.02
C PHE A 115 -22.34 -2.19 1.84
N THR A 116 -21.89 -1.29 0.97
CA THR A 116 -22.67 -0.90 -0.21
C THR A 116 -22.91 -2.10 -1.11
N GLU A 117 -21.89 -2.91 -1.38
CA GLU A 117 -22.01 -4.12 -2.21
C GLU A 117 -22.95 -5.17 -1.59
N ILE A 118 -22.82 -5.41 -0.28
CA ILE A 118 -23.70 -6.34 0.44
C ILE A 118 -25.15 -5.83 0.41
N GLU A 119 -25.38 -4.55 0.74
CA GLU A 119 -26.73 -3.97 0.78
C GLU A 119 -27.38 -3.93 -0.61
N MET A 120 -26.60 -3.72 -1.67
CA MET A 120 -27.09 -3.82 -3.05
C MET A 120 -27.58 -5.24 -3.36
N ALA A 121 -26.77 -6.26 -3.04
CA ALA A 121 -27.17 -7.65 -3.24
C ALA A 121 -28.41 -8.02 -2.42
N GLU A 122 -28.49 -7.57 -1.17
CA GLU A 122 -29.68 -7.77 -0.32
C GLU A 122 -30.93 -7.07 -0.87
N THR A 123 -30.77 -5.87 -1.45
CA THR A 123 -31.87 -5.12 -2.08
C THR A 123 -32.40 -5.86 -3.31
N ASP A 124 -31.50 -6.36 -4.16
CA ASP A 124 -31.86 -7.15 -5.34
C ASP A 124 -32.58 -8.45 -4.98
N LEU A 125 -32.28 -9.01 -3.80
CA LEU A 125 -32.88 -10.24 -3.29
C LEU A 125 -34.09 -10.01 -2.36
N GLU A 126 -34.46 -8.77 -2.05
CA GLU A 126 -35.57 -8.48 -1.12
C GLU A 126 -36.88 -9.22 -1.47
N PRO A 127 -37.27 -9.42 -2.75
CA PRO A 127 -38.46 -10.19 -3.11
C PRO A 127 -38.38 -11.69 -2.78
N TYR A 128 -37.17 -12.22 -2.61
CA TYR A 128 -36.89 -13.66 -2.45
C TYR A 128 -36.51 -14.03 -1.00
N LEU A 129 -36.26 -13.03 -0.15
CA LEU A 129 -35.75 -13.22 1.20
C LEU A 129 -36.87 -13.06 2.24
N ALA A 130 -36.88 -13.95 3.23
CA ALA A 130 -37.78 -13.83 4.39
C ALA A 130 -37.28 -12.83 5.44
N GLU A 131 -35.96 -12.67 5.56
CA GLU A 131 -35.29 -11.77 6.50
C GLU A 131 -34.84 -10.50 5.76
N LYS A 132 -35.18 -9.31 6.27
CA LYS A 132 -34.61 -8.05 5.77
C LYS A 132 -33.16 -7.93 6.20
N LYS A 133 -32.27 -7.62 5.25
CA LYS A 133 -30.83 -7.38 5.51
C LYS A 133 -30.13 -8.54 6.25
N PRO A 134 -30.19 -9.78 5.74
CA PRO A 134 -29.75 -10.98 6.44
C PRO A 134 -28.23 -11.07 6.71
N ILE A 135 -27.42 -10.29 5.99
CA ILE A 135 -25.95 -10.27 6.06
C ILE A 135 -25.47 -8.93 6.63
N SER A 136 -25.89 -7.80 6.05
CA SER A 136 -25.38 -6.48 6.42
C SER A 136 -25.65 -6.17 7.90
N SER A 137 -26.78 -6.61 8.45
CA SER A 137 -27.10 -6.46 9.88
C SER A 137 -26.18 -7.23 10.83
N LYS A 138 -25.54 -8.31 10.34
CA LYS A 138 -24.66 -9.20 11.13
C LYS A 138 -23.21 -8.72 11.12
N VAL A 139 -22.73 -8.28 9.95
CA VAL A 139 -21.33 -7.89 9.78
C VAL A 139 -21.09 -6.40 10.07
N ARG A 140 -22.15 -5.58 10.18
CA ARG A 140 -21.99 -4.15 10.49
C ARG A 140 -21.41 -3.95 11.87
N ARG A 141 -20.21 -3.35 11.92
CA ARG A 141 -19.61 -2.88 13.17
C ARG A 141 -20.61 -1.94 13.85
N ARG A 142 -20.98 -2.25 15.09
CA ARG A 142 -21.68 -1.30 15.94
C ARG A 142 -20.68 -0.17 16.20
N LYS A 143 -20.82 0.97 15.52
CA LYS A 143 -20.16 2.22 15.94
C LYS A 143 -20.75 2.57 17.31
N GLY A 144 -20.12 2.07 18.37
CA GLY A 144 -20.40 2.52 19.72
C GLY A 144 -20.20 4.03 19.81
N PRO A 145 -20.83 4.72 20.77
CA PRO A 145 -20.66 6.16 20.90
C PRO A 145 -19.16 6.47 20.96
N LYS A 146 -18.66 7.28 20.02
CA LYS A 146 -17.32 7.86 20.12
C LYS A 146 -17.29 8.59 21.45
N LEU A 147 -16.67 8.00 22.46
CA LEU A 147 -16.24 8.72 23.65
C LEU A 147 -15.26 9.76 23.14
N MET A 148 -15.74 10.99 22.98
CA MET A 148 -14.86 12.15 22.80
C MET A 148 -14.03 12.23 24.08
N MET A 149 -12.75 11.87 23.99
CA MET A 149 -11.73 12.31 24.93
C MET A 149 -11.10 13.58 24.41
#